data_AF-A0A258DS90-F1
#
_entry.id   AF-A0A258DS90-F1
#
_cell.length_a   1.000
_cell.length_b   1.000
_cell.length_c   1.000
_cell.angle_alpha   90.00
_cell.angle_beta   90.00
_cell.angle_gamma   90.00
#
_symmetry.space_group_name_H-M   'P 1'
#
loop_
_entity.id
_entity.type
_entity.pdbx_description
1 polymer ?
#
loop_
_entity_poly.entity_id
_entity_poly.type
_entity_poly.pdbx_seq_one_letter_code
_entity_poly.pdbx_strand_id
1 'polypeptide(L)'
;APIFIQDADEANPYAQMVENIQRDDLKANEIARFITARLAAGEKQTDIARRLGKPRDWVSRYGAVPKMPPFLQEMLATSSIRAVYELYQAWRQDPGDVERAVRDRTAFTDAQAREFAATVRSSGTPPEAIDAKADEPVGSMESTEPSRRPDRSARAPAAMAPQSRPTAKGVAVVRVRVGKRHGALVLDDTMASSQGFARVAFDDGSVEDAGVTALRIEAVLIG
;
A
#
# COMPACT_ATOMS: atom_id res chain seq x y z
N ALA A 1 5.10 -52.80 23.50
CA ALA A 1 5.78 -51.49 23.39
C ALA A 1 4.93 -50.45 24.14
N PRO A 2 5.52 -49.44 24.79
CA PRO A 2 4.73 -48.33 25.31
C PRO A 2 4.11 -47.56 24.14
N ILE A 3 2.81 -47.28 24.23
CA ILE A 3 2.14 -46.38 23.31
C ILE A 3 2.36 -44.97 23.84
N PHE A 4 3.17 -44.18 23.12
CA PHE A 4 3.19 -42.74 23.34
C PHE A 4 1.89 -42.18 22.81
N ILE A 5 0.93 -41.96 23.72
CA ILE A 5 -0.13 -41.00 23.47
C ILE A 5 0.57 -39.65 23.43
N GLN A 6 0.82 -39.14 22.23
CA GLN A 6 1.08 -37.72 22.07
C GLN A 6 -0.19 -37.02 22.52
N ASP A 7 -0.14 -36.37 23.68
CA ASP A 7 -1.19 -35.45 24.11
C ASP A 7 -1.50 -34.54 22.93
N ALA A 8 -2.79 -34.44 22.60
CA ALA A 8 -3.21 -33.83 21.35
C ALA A 8 -2.63 -32.42 21.24
N ASP A 9 -1.77 -32.23 20.24
CA ASP A 9 -1.39 -30.91 19.76
C ASP A 9 -2.70 -30.20 19.42
N GLU A 10 -3.13 -29.27 20.30
CA GLU A 10 -4.23 -28.36 20.00
C GLU A 10 -3.78 -27.56 18.79
N ALA A 11 -4.17 -28.02 17.60
CA ALA A 11 -3.67 -27.54 16.32
C ALA A 11 -3.72 -26.01 16.30
N ASN A 12 -2.57 -25.39 16.53
CA ASN A 12 -2.53 -24.00 16.97
C ASN A 12 -3.17 -23.15 15.86
N PRO A 13 -4.33 -22.50 16.13
CA PRO A 13 -5.13 -21.90 15.06
C PRO A 13 -4.38 -20.73 14.39
N TYR A 14 -3.37 -20.16 15.07
CA TYR A 14 -2.43 -19.22 14.46
C TYR A 14 -1.40 -19.90 13.56
N ALA A 15 -0.88 -21.09 13.90
CA ALA A 15 0.10 -21.80 13.08
C ALA A 15 -0.51 -22.22 11.74
N GLN A 16 -1.71 -22.81 11.76
CA GLN A 16 -2.45 -23.15 10.54
C GLN A 16 -2.76 -21.92 9.68
N MET A 17 -3.17 -20.81 10.31
CA MET A 17 -3.43 -19.55 9.61
C MET A 17 -2.16 -18.97 8.98
N VAL A 18 -1.00 -19.04 9.66
CA VAL A 18 0.30 -18.61 9.13
C VAL A 18 0.73 -19.47 7.94
N GLU A 19 0.60 -20.79 8.02
CA GLU A 19 0.91 -21.73 6.93
C GLU A 19 0.05 -21.42 5.69
N ASN A 20 -1.26 -21.28 5.86
CA ASN A 20 -2.18 -20.98 4.75
C ASN A 20 -1.92 -19.60 4.12
N ILE A 21 -1.57 -18.59 4.94
CA ILE A 21 -1.17 -17.25 4.45
C ILE A 21 0.17 -17.30 3.69
N GLN A 22 1.07 -18.23 4.02
CA GLN A 22 2.35 -18.40 3.30
C GLN A 22 2.21 -19.19 2.01
N ARG A 23 1.22 -20.09 1.92
CA ARG A 23 0.88 -20.83 0.69
C ARG A 23 0.10 -20.01 -0.35
N ASP A 24 -0.42 -18.85 0.03
CA ASP A 24 -1.35 -18.02 -0.77
C ASP A 24 -2.68 -18.74 -1.09
N ASP A 25 -3.01 -19.81 -0.34
CA ASP A 25 -4.21 -20.64 -0.51
C ASP A 25 -5.48 -20.02 0.13
N LEU A 26 -5.34 -19.04 1.03
CA LEU A 26 -6.44 -18.58 1.88
C LEU A 26 -7.16 -17.35 1.32
N LYS A 27 -8.49 -17.40 1.25
CA LYS A 27 -9.30 -16.29 0.73
C LYS A 27 -9.33 -15.15 1.75
N ALA A 28 -9.32 -13.90 1.29
CA ALA A 28 -9.36 -12.71 2.14
C ALA A 28 -10.51 -12.71 3.17
N ASN A 29 -11.66 -13.28 2.82
CA ASN A 29 -12.81 -13.45 3.72
C ASN A 29 -12.55 -14.42 4.90
N GLU A 30 -11.69 -15.42 4.71
CA GLU A 30 -11.31 -16.36 5.77
C GLU A 30 -10.32 -15.71 6.75
N ILE A 31 -9.40 -14.88 6.24
CA ILE A 31 -8.53 -14.02 7.07
C ILE A 31 -9.39 -13.06 7.91
N ALA A 32 -10.38 -12.40 7.30
CA ALA A 32 -11.32 -11.52 7.99
C ALA A 32 -12.09 -12.24 9.10
N ARG A 33 -12.64 -13.44 8.82
CA ARG A 33 -13.35 -14.26 9.81
C ARG A 33 -12.46 -14.70 10.96
N PHE A 34 -11.23 -15.12 10.68
CA PHE A 34 -10.26 -15.48 11.72
C PHE A 34 -9.96 -14.30 12.64
N ILE A 35 -9.56 -13.17 12.08
CA ILE A 35 -9.16 -11.97 12.85
C ILE A 35 -10.32 -11.42 13.66
N THR A 36 -11.53 -11.38 13.08
CA THR A 36 -12.71 -10.86 13.78
C THR A 36 -13.15 -11.77 14.92
N ALA A 37 -13.04 -13.09 14.77
CA ALA A 37 -13.25 -14.03 15.87
C ALA A 37 -12.22 -13.85 17.02
N ARG A 38 -10.94 -13.61 16.70
CA ARG A 38 -9.89 -13.34 17.71
C ARG A 38 -10.11 -12.02 18.45
N LEU A 39 -10.52 -10.98 17.73
CA LEU A 39 -10.90 -9.68 18.32
C LEU A 39 -12.16 -9.80 19.20
N ALA A 40 -13.16 -10.58 18.79
CA ALA A 40 -14.36 -10.86 19.59
C ALA A 40 -14.06 -11.67 20.86
N ALA A 41 -13.04 -12.53 20.83
CA ALA A 41 -12.51 -13.24 22.00
C ALA A 41 -11.65 -12.34 22.92
N GLY A 42 -11.53 -11.04 22.64
CA GLY A 42 -10.79 -10.08 23.47
C GLY A 42 -9.28 -10.02 23.22
N GLU A 43 -8.75 -10.74 22.23
CA GLU A 43 -7.32 -10.64 21.87
C GLU A 43 -7.01 -9.26 21.27
N LYS A 44 -5.90 -8.62 21.70
CA LYS A 44 -5.52 -7.30 21.18
C LYS A 44 -4.96 -7.43 19.76
N GLN A 45 -5.23 -6.45 18.90
CA GLN A 45 -4.69 -6.38 17.53
C GLN A 45 -3.17 -6.57 17.47
N THR A 46 -2.42 -6.06 18.45
CA THR A 46 -0.96 -6.19 18.59
C THR A 46 -0.51 -7.63 18.82
N ASP A 47 -1.27 -8.41 19.59
CA ASP A 47 -0.96 -9.80 19.89
C ASP A 47 -1.31 -10.72 18.72
N ILE A 48 -2.48 -10.49 18.10
CA ILE A 48 -2.90 -11.14 16.84
C ILE A 48 -1.85 -10.90 15.75
N ALA A 49 -1.43 -9.64 15.56
CA ALA A 49 -0.42 -9.24 14.57
C ALA A 49 0.92 -9.95 14.78
N ARG A 50 1.42 -9.96 16.03
CA ARG A 50 2.65 -10.66 16.40
C ARG A 50 2.56 -12.16 16.14
N ARG A 51 1.46 -12.81 16.53
CA ARG A 51 1.23 -14.26 16.33
C ARG A 51 1.12 -14.65 14.86
N LEU A 52 0.61 -13.76 13.99
CA LEU A 52 0.51 -13.97 12.55
C LEU A 52 1.75 -13.54 11.75
N GLY A 53 2.74 -12.90 12.38
CA GLY A 53 3.89 -12.33 11.67
C GLY A 53 3.52 -11.21 10.69
N LYS A 54 2.45 -10.44 10.97
CA LYS A 54 1.94 -9.37 10.10
C LYS A 54 1.91 -8.01 10.82
N PRO A 55 1.89 -6.87 10.09
CA PRO A 55 1.73 -5.56 10.72
C PRO A 55 0.38 -5.40 11.44
N ARG A 56 0.33 -4.61 12.52
CA ARG A 56 -0.92 -4.28 13.22
C ARG A 56 -1.98 -3.68 12.29
N ASP A 57 -1.56 -2.78 11.40
CA ASP A 57 -2.41 -2.14 10.39
C ASP A 57 -3.08 -3.16 9.44
N TRP A 58 -2.37 -4.23 9.07
CA TRP A 58 -2.94 -5.33 8.28
C TRP A 58 -4.07 -6.04 9.04
N VAL A 59 -3.89 -6.30 10.35
CA VAL A 59 -4.95 -6.83 11.23
C VAL A 59 -6.12 -5.84 11.35
N SER A 60 -5.84 -4.53 11.43
CA SER A 60 -6.87 -3.49 11.50
C SER A 60 -7.76 -3.45 10.25
N ARG A 61 -7.19 -3.61 9.04
CA ARG A 61 -8.01 -3.65 7.81
C ARG A 61 -8.95 -4.85 7.79
N TYR A 62 -8.45 -6.05 8.05
CA TYR A 62 -9.27 -7.26 8.09
C TYR A 62 -10.32 -7.23 9.22
N GLY A 63 -9.98 -6.66 10.38
CA GLY A 63 -10.93 -6.43 11.47
C GLY A 63 -12.06 -5.44 11.14
N ALA A 64 -11.92 -4.63 10.09
CA ALA A 64 -12.97 -3.72 9.62
C ALA A 64 -13.94 -4.35 8.62
N VAL A 65 -13.61 -5.50 8.02
CA VAL A 65 -14.42 -6.13 6.94
C VAL A 65 -15.90 -6.35 7.31
N PRO A 66 -16.27 -6.84 8.51
CA PRO A 66 -17.70 -7.01 8.86
C PRO A 66 -18.49 -5.69 8.97
N LYS A 67 -17.82 -4.54 8.97
CA LYS A 67 -18.44 -3.20 9.01
C LYS A 67 -18.58 -2.57 7.63
N MET A 68 -18.01 -3.20 6.61
CA MET A 68 -18.09 -2.71 5.22
C MET A 68 -19.46 -3.07 4.63
N PRO A 69 -20.05 -2.23 3.76
CA PRO A 69 -21.24 -2.59 3.01
C PRO A 69 -20.98 -3.83 2.12
N PRO A 70 -22.00 -4.66 1.80
CA PRO A 70 -21.81 -5.94 1.13
C PRO A 70 -20.99 -5.86 -0.17
N PHE A 71 -21.24 -4.83 -1.00
CA PHE A 71 -20.52 -4.64 -2.26
C PHE A 71 -18.99 -4.48 -2.08
N LEU A 72 -18.53 -3.87 -0.98
CA LEU A 72 -17.10 -3.79 -0.66
C LEU A 72 -16.55 -5.11 -0.09
N GLN A 73 -17.37 -5.91 0.61
CA GLN A 73 -16.95 -7.25 1.05
C GLN A 73 -16.78 -8.19 -0.15
N GLU A 74 -17.66 -8.11 -1.15
CA GLU A 74 -17.58 -8.88 -2.40
C GLU A 74 -16.33 -8.53 -3.22
N MET A 75 -15.91 -7.26 -3.24
CA MET A 75 -14.66 -6.83 -3.90
C MET A 75 -13.39 -7.50 -3.38
N LEU A 76 -13.39 -8.12 -2.18
CA LEU A 76 -12.25 -8.88 -1.68
C LEU A 76 -11.92 -10.13 -2.51
N ALA A 77 -12.80 -10.52 -3.45
CA ALA A 77 -12.53 -11.57 -4.43
C ALA A 77 -11.71 -11.09 -5.65
N THR A 78 -11.66 -9.78 -5.92
CA THR A 78 -11.04 -9.20 -7.14
C THR A 78 -10.01 -8.11 -6.85
N SER A 79 -10.01 -7.57 -5.63
CA SER A 79 -9.22 -6.41 -5.20
C SER A 79 -8.55 -6.71 -3.86
N SER A 80 -7.39 -6.09 -3.60
CA SER A 80 -6.68 -6.31 -2.35
C SER A 80 -7.46 -5.75 -1.15
N ILE A 81 -7.25 -6.33 0.04
CA ILE A 81 -7.76 -5.77 1.31
C ILE A 81 -7.32 -4.31 1.54
N ARG A 82 -6.19 -3.87 0.96
CA ARG A 82 -5.75 -2.48 1.04
C ARG A 82 -6.63 -1.58 0.19
N ALA A 83 -6.85 -1.95 -1.07
CA ALA A 83 -7.73 -1.22 -1.97
C ALA A 83 -9.15 -1.11 -1.40
N VAL A 84 -9.73 -2.24 -0.97
CA VAL A 84 -11.08 -2.29 -0.37
C VAL A 84 -11.17 -1.44 0.90
N TYR A 85 -10.13 -1.41 1.74
CA TYR A 85 -10.13 -0.57 2.94
C TYR A 85 -10.05 0.94 2.64
N GLU A 86 -9.28 1.37 1.63
CA GLU A 86 -9.28 2.77 1.19
C GLU A 86 -10.66 3.18 0.66
N LEU A 87 -11.30 2.33 -0.17
CA LEU A 87 -12.68 2.54 -0.64
C LEU A 87 -13.68 2.61 0.52
N TYR A 88 -13.52 1.79 1.56
CA TYR A 88 -14.36 1.86 2.76
C TYR A 88 -14.18 3.20 3.52
N GLN A 89 -12.96 3.74 3.62
CA GLN A 89 -12.76 5.06 4.23
C GLN A 89 -13.32 6.21 3.37
N ALA A 90 -13.31 6.06 2.04
CA ALA A 90 -13.96 7.00 1.13
C ALA A 90 -15.50 6.92 1.24
N TRP A 91 -16.08 5.71 1.28
CA TRP A 91 -17.52 5.48 1.44
C TRP A 91 -18.06 6.02 2.76
N ARG A 92 -17.26 6.01 3.84
CA ARG A 92 -17.61 6.66 5.11
C ARG A 92 -17.70 8.19 5.05
N GLN A 93 -17.26 8.82 3.97
CA GLN A 93 -17.31 10.27 3.75
C GLN A 93 -18.35 10.64 2.68
N ASP A 94 -18.31 9.97 1.53
CA ASP A 94 -19.34 10.07 0.47
C ASP A 94 -19.75 8.65 0.01
N PRO A 95 -20.82 8.08 0.60
CA PRO A 95 -21.33 6.77 0.19
C PRO A 95 -21.70 6.72 -1.30
N GLY A 96 -22.32 7.79 -1.80
CA GLY A 96 -22.91 7.83 -3.12
C GLY A 96 -21.88 7.87 -4.25
N ASP A 97 -20.75 8.55 -4.05
CA ASP A 97 -19.67 8.55 -5.03
C ASP A 97 -18.95 7.20 -5.11
N VAL A 98 -18.68 6.57 -3.96
CA VAL A 98 -18.05 5.24 -3.95
C VAL A 98 -18.96 4.17 -4.55
N GLU A 99 -20.27 4.22 -4.26
CA GLU A 99 -21.25 3.30 -4.85
C GLU A 99 -21.39 3.45 -6.37
N ARG A 100 -21.23 4.67 -6.92
CA ARG A 100 -21.10 4.87 -8.38
C ARG A 100 -19.80 4.29 -8.90
N ALA A 101 -18.67 4.67 -8.32
CA ALA A 101 -17.34 4.28 -8.79
C ALA A 101 -17.12 2.75 -8.77
N VAL A 102 -17.72 2.03 -7.83
CA VAL A 102 -17.65 0.56 -7.78
C VAL A 102 -18.67 -0.10 -8.73
N ARG A 103 -19.86 0.48 -8.95
CA ARG A 103 -20.83 -0.07 -9.92
C ARG A 103 -20.23 -0.19 -11.32
N ASP A 104 -19.47 0.81 -11.72
CA ASP A 104 -18.89 0.89 -13.06
C ASP A 104 -17.58 0.07 -13.19
N ARG A 105 -17.15 -0.62 -12.12
CA ARG A 105 -15.81 -1.23 -12.06
C ARG A 105 -15.67 -2.45 -11.15
N THR A 106 -15.31 -3.59 -11.74
CA THR A 106 -15.22 -4.90 -11.07
C THR A 106 -14.00 -5.13 -10.18
N ALA A 107 -12.92 -4.34 -10.31
CA ALA A 107 -11.69 -4.50 -9.53
C ALA A 107 -10.87 -3.21 -9.44
N PHE A 108 -10.29 -2.91 -8.27
CA PHE A 108 -9.42 -1.75 -8.02
C PHE A 108 -8.00 -2.19 -7.63
N THR A 109 -7.00 -1.51 -8.20
CA THR A 109 -5.63 -1.57 -7.67
C THR A 109 -5.48 -0.65 -6.45
N ASP A 110 -4.47 -0.91 -5.61
CA ASP A 110 -4.17 -0.10 -4.43
C ASP A 110 -3.92 1.38 -4.78
N ALA A 111 -3.28 1.66 -5.92
CA ALA A 111 -3.04 3.02 -6.39
C ALA A 111 -4.35 3.75 -6.72
N GLN A 112 -5.24 3.11 -7.48
CA GLN A 112 -6.51 3.69 -7.91
C GLN A 112 -7.48 3.89 -6.76
N ALA A 113 -7.54 2.95 -5.81
CA ALA A 113 -8.32 3.11 -4.59
C ALA A 113 -7.79 4.25 -3.71
N ARG A 114 -6.46 4.42 -3.62
CA ARG A 114 -5.82 5.53 -2.89
C ARG A 114 -6.09 6.89 -3.54
N GLU A 115 -5.97 6.96 -4.87
CA GLU A 115 -6.22 8.16 -5.67
C GLU A 115 -7.69 8.59 -5.52
N PHE A 116 -8.63 7.68 -5.74
CA PHE A 116 -10.06 7.93 -5.56
C PHE A 116 -10.43 8.31 -4.12
N ALA A 117 -9.85 7.64 -3.11
CA ALA A 117 -10.04 8.04 -1.73
C ALA A 117 -9.44 9.44 -1.43
N ALA A 118 -8.41 9.88 -2.17
CA ALA A 118 -7.87 11.23 -2.06
C ALA A 118 -8.75 12.28 -2.75
N THR A 119 -9.39 11.96 -3.89
CA THR A 119 -10.36 12.87 -4.53
C THR A 119 -11.58 13.08 -3.64
N VAL A 120 -12.17 12.00 -3.09
CA VAL A 120 -13.31 12.09 -2.14
C VAL A 120 -12.96 12.90 -0.89
N ARG A 121 -11.76 12.71 -0.31
CA ARG A 121 -11.26 13.52 0.81
C ARG A 121 -11.07 15.01 0.46
N SER A 122 -10.86 15.34 -0.82
CA SER A 122 -10.60 16.71 -1.27
C SER A 122 -11.86 17.43 -1.75
N SER A 123 -12.91 16.69 -2.15
CA SER A 123 -14.23 17.23 -2.49
C SER A 123 -15.18 17.32 -1.28
N GLY A 124 -14.87 16.63 -0.17
CA GLY A 124 -15.67 16.67 1.04
C GLY A 124 -15.57 18.00 1.80
N THR A 125 -16.70 18.70 1.93
CA THR A 125 -16.89 19.69 3.01
C THR A 125 -16.80 18.95 4.36
N PRO A 126 -16.05 19.44 5.36
CA PRO A 126 -15.80 18.67 6.58
C PRO A 126 -17.08 18.36 7.38
N PRO A 127 -17.39 17.07 7.65
CA PRO A 127 -18.32 16.70 8.70
C PRO A 127 -17.65 16.85 10.07
N GLU A 128 -18.44 17.17 11.08
CA GLU A 128 -18.01 17.45 12.45
C GLU A 128 -17.10 16.37 13.06
N ALA A 129 -16.04 16.81 13.77
CA ALA A 129 -15.13 15.92 14.45
C ALA A 129 -15.78 15.33 15.71
N ILE A 130 -15.90 14.00 15.77
CA ILE A 130 -16.29 13.28 16.99
C ILE A 130 -15.05 12.73 17.72
N ASP A 131 -14.84 13.30 18.92
CA ASP A 131 -13.98 12.88 20.03
C ASP A 131 -12.53 12.44 19.74
N ALA A 132 -11.63 13.42 19.87
CA ALA A 132 -10.29 13.15 20.37
C ALA A 132 -10.34 12.94 21.89
N LYS A 133 -9.91 11.76 22.37
CA LYS A 133 -9.52 11.60 23.78
C LYS A 133 -8.00 11.61 23.90
N ALA A 134 -7.51 12.65 24.57
CA ALA A 134 -6.09 12.85 24.87
C ALA A 134 -5.55 11.82 25.86
N ASP A 135 -4.23 11.60 25.78
CA ASP A 135 -3.41 11.08 26.87
C ASP A 135 -2.13 11.93 26.89
N GLU A 136 -1.96 12.75 27.94
CA GLU A 136 -0.80 13.61 28.13
C GLU A 136 0.21 12.98 29.09
N PRO A 137 1.52 13.12 28.84
CA PRO A 137 2.53 13.05 29.89
C PRO A 137 2.89 14.46 30.39
N VAL A 138 2.54 14.75 31.65
CA VAL A 138 2.87 15.99 32.38
C VAL A 138 4.25 15.91 33.03
N GLY A 139 5.00 17.03 33.02
CA GLY A 139 6.21 17.26 33.85
C GLY A 139 7.45 17.61 33.01
N SER A 140 7.85 18.88 32.84
CA SER A 140 8.60 19.73 33.81
C SER A 140 9.99 19.17 34.18
N MET A 141 11.11 19.91 34.16
CA MET A 141 11.31 21.37 34.08
C MET A 141 12.78 21.73 33.76
N GLU A 142 13.02 22.93 33.16
CA GLU A 142 14.14 23.86 33.51
C GLU A 142 15.62 23.48 33.15
N SER A 143 16.56 24.34 32.68
CA SER A 143 16.55 25.77 32.28
C SER A 143 17.76 26.21 31.39
N THR A 144 17.63 27.42 30.83
CA THR A 144 18.67 28.43 30.47
C THR A 144 19.95 28.09 29.67
N GLU A 145 20.03 28.74 28.50
CA GLU A 145 21.24 29.25 27.80
C GLU A 145 22.00 30.32 28.65
N PRO A 146 23.24 30.81 28.33
CA PRO A 146 23.59 31.36 27.00
C PRO A 146 25.06 31.30 26.47
N SER A 147 25.16 31.37 25.14
CA SER A 147 26.12 32.16 24.32
C SER A 147 27.65 32.17 24.60
N ARG A 148 28.45 31.77 23.58
CA ARG A 148 29.36 32.68 22.80
C ARG A 148 30.09 31.98 21.62
N ARG A 149 30.13 32.66 20.47
CA ARG A 149 31.09 32.52 19.32
C ARG A 149 32.16 33.66 19.44
N PRO A 150 33.19 33.86 18.55
CA PRO A 150 33.57 33.25 17.25
C PRO A 150 35.07 32.80 17.24
N ASP A 151 35.89 32.69 16.17
CA ASP A 151 35.81 32.93 14.70
C ASP A 151 36.87 32.09 13.93
N ARG A 152 36.71 31.95 12.60
CA ARG A 152 37.71 31.55 11.55
C ARG A 152 38.33 30.13 11.62
N SER A 153 38.74 29.51 10.51
CA SER A 153 39.13 30.05 9.19
C SER A 153 39.00 29.01 8.04
N ALA A 154 38.78 29.49 6.80
CA ALA A 154 39.31 29.00 5.50
C ALA A 154 39.27 27.48 5.11
N ARG A 155 39.15 27.04 3.84
CA ARG A 155 38.90 27.65 2.51
C ARG A 155 38.74 26.50 1.49
N ALA A 156 37.84 26.59 0.51
CA ALA A 156 37.65 25.60 -0.58
C ALA A 156 38.69 25.83 -1.73
N PRO A 157 38.89 24.95 -2.75
CA PRO A 157 37.83 24.54 -3.71
C PRO A 157 37.87 23.13 -4.37
N ALA A 158 36.71 22.74 -4.92
CA ALA A 158 36.39 21.96 -6.13
C ALA A 158 37.30 20.86 -6.74
N ALA A 159 36.71 19.68 -7.01
CA ALA A 159 36.85 18.91 -8.27
C ALA A 159 35.74 17.83 -8.43
N MET A 160 35.45 17.46 -9.69
CA MET A 160 34.25 16.77 -10.20
C MET A 160 34.13 15.23 -9.99
N ALA A 161 32.88 14.77 -9.76
CA ALA A 161 32.23 13.53 -10.24
C ALA A 161 32.81 12.13 -9.88
N PRO A 162 32.04 11.02 -10.08
CA PRO A 162 30.57 10.88 -10.17
C PRO A 162 29.99 10.12 -8.95
N GLN A 163 28.74 10.39 -8.55
CA GLN A 163 28.10 9.62 -7.47
C GLN A 163 27.49 8.32 -7.99
N SER A 164 27.79 7.23 -7.29
CA SER A 164 27.43 5.85 -7.64
C SER A 164 25.92 5.58 -7.62
N ARG A 165 25.47 4.73 -8.54
CA ARG A 165 24.12 4.14 -8.55
C ARG A 165 23.73 3.58 -7.17
N PRO A 166 22.56 3.94 -6.60
CA PRO A 166 21.92 3.09 -5.61
C PRO A 166 21.32 1.87 -6.32
N THR A 167 21.59 0.67 -5.78
CA THR A 167 21.01 -0.59 -6.25
C THR A 167 19.55 -0.69 -5.82
N ALA A 168 18.63 -0.59 -6.78
CA ALA A 168 17.19 -0.78 -6.55
C ALA A 168 16.72 -2.15 -7.08
N LYS A 169 15.85 -2.81 -6.30
CA LYS A 169 15.28 -4.13 -6.61
C LYS A 169 14.44 -4.06 -7.89
N GLY A 170 14.61 -5.06 -8.77
CA GLY A 170 13.71 -5.42 -9.87
C GLY A 170 12.93 -4.30 -10.54
N VAL A 171 13.63 -3.43 -11.28
CA VAL A 171 12.99 -2.49 -12.20
C VAL A 171 12.48 -3.30 -13.41
N ALA A 172 11.16 -3.50 -13.49
CA ALA A 172 10.54 -4.17 -14.63
C ALA A 172 10.63 -3.28 -15.88
N VAL A 173 11.34 -3.73 -16.91
CA VAL A 173 11.48 -3.03 -18.19
C VAL A 173 10.40 -3.55 -19.15
N VAL A 174 9.43 -2.69 -19.45
CA VAL A 174 8.38 -2.99 -20.44
C VAL A 174 8.88 -2.62 -21.83
N ARG A 175 9.05 -3.60 -22.71
CA ARG A 175 9.40 -3.40 -24.12
C ARG A 175 8.14 -3.10 -24.92
N VAL A 176 8.16 -2.02 -25.68
CA VAL A 176 7.02 -1.52 -26.46
C VAL A 176 7.42 -1.20 -27.90
N ARG A 177 6.43 -1.27 -28.79
CA ARG A 177 6.56 -0.87 -30.19
C ARG A 177 5.59 0.27 -30.52
N VAL A 178 6.09 1.27 -31.26
CA VAL A 178 5.31 2.34 -31.87
C VAL A 178 5.50 2.24 -33.39
N GLY A 179 4.47 1.76 -34.10
CA GLY A 179 4.58 1.47 -35.53
C GLY A 179 5.68 0.46 -35.85
N LYS A 180 6.81 0.92 -36.41
CA LYS A 180 8.01 0.12 -36.73
C LYS A 180 9.18 0.33 -35.76
N ARG A 181 9.06 1.23 -34.78
CA ARG A 181 10.13 1.57 -33.82
C ARG A 181 9.93 0.79 -32.52
N HIS A 182 11.03 0.29 -31.95
CA HIS A 182 11.06 -0.51 -30.74
C HIS A 182 11.77 0.28 -29.62
N GLY A 183 11.33 0.10 -28.38
CA GLY A 183 11.88 0.82 -27.24
C GLY A 183 11.46 0.24 -25.90
N ALA A 184 11.85 0.92 -24.83
CA ALA A 184 11.41 0.68 -23.46
C ALA A 184 10.46 1.79 -23.00
N LEU A 185 9.40 1.41 -22.30
CA LEU A 185 8.51 2.35 -21.62
C LEU A 185 9.24 2.98 -20.43
N VAL A 186 9.25 4.31 -20.36
CA VAL A 186 9.85 5.05 -19.24
C VAL A 186 8.77 5.26 -18.18
N LEU A 187 8.94 4.58 -17.05
CA LEU A 187 8.01 4.61 -15.91
C LEU A 187 8.56 5.54 -14.80
N ASP A 188 8.51 6.85 -15.05
CA ASP A 188 8.90 7.88 -14.09
C ASP A 188 7.69 8.30 -13.21
N ASP A 189 7.81 8.12 -11.89
CA ASP A 189 6.79 8.50 -10.88
C ASP A 189 6.73 10.02 -10.60
N THR A 190 7.46 10.83 -11.38
CA THR A 190 7.72 12.25 -11.08
C THR A 190 7.06 13.24 -12.03
N MET A 191 6.46 12.79 -13.14
CA MET A 191 5.85 13.66 -14.16
C MET A 191 4.37 13.35 -14.35
N ALA A 192 3.55 14.40 -14.33
CA ALA A 192 2.13 14.34 -14.64
C ALA A 192 1.93 13.97 -16.12
N SER A 193 1.96 12.67 -16.41
CA SER A 193 1.69 12.13 -17.74
C SER A 193 0.26 12.47 -18.12
N SER A 194 0.10 13.31 -19.14
CA SER A 194 -1.21 13.66 -19.69
C SER A 194 -1.93 12.38 -20.13
N GLN A 195 -3.15 12.18 -19.63
CA GLN A 195 -3.93 10.97 -19.90
C GLN A 195 -3.99 10.72 -21.42
N GLY A 196 -3.59 9.52 -21.83
CA GLY A 196 -3.54 9.14 -23.24
C GLY A 196 -2.14 9.13 -23.87
N PHE A 197 -1.09 9.56 -23.17
CA PHE A 197 0.31 9.49 -23.64
C PHE A 197 1.21 8.72 -22.64
N ALA A 198 2.27 8.10 -23.15
CA ALA A 198 3.31 7.49 -22.35
C ALA A 198 4.69 7.65 -23.00
N ARG A 199 5.71 7.87 -22.17
CA ARG A 199 7.08 8.14 -22.62
C ARG A 199 7.81 6.86 -23.02
N VAL A 200 8.42 6.86 -24.19
CA VAL A 200 9.18 5.73 -24.72
C VAL A 200 10.61 6.15 -25.02
N ALA A 201 11.58 5.42 -24.47
CA ALA A 201 12.97 5.48 -24.90
C ALA A 201 13.20 4.45 -26.01
N PHE A 202 13.41 4.90 -27.24
CA PHE A 202 13.61 4.05 -28.40
C PHE A 202 15.04 3.50 -28.48
N ASP A 203 15.21 2.38 -29.18
CA ASP A 203 16.52 1.75 -29.40
C ASP A 203 17.49 2.61 -30.24
N ASP A 204 16.96 3.64 -30.93
CA ASP A 204 17.74 4.66 -31.64
C ASP A 204 18.31 5.76 -30.69
N GLY A 205 18.04 5.68 -29.40
CA GLY A 205 18.50 6.62 -28.37
C GLY A 205 17.62 7.85 -28.18
N SER A 206 16.55 8.01 -28.96
CA SER A 206 15.56 9.09 -28.76
C SER A 206 14.58 8.76 -27.62
N VAL A 207 14.00 9.81 -27.02
CA VAL A 207 12.94 9.69 -26.01
C VAL A 207 11.79 10.58 -26.44
N GLU A 208 10.61 9.99 -26.61
CA GLU A 208 9.42 10.68 -27.13
C GLU A 208 8.15 10.24 -26.37
N ASP A 209 7.14 11.11 -26.32
CA ASP A 209 5.85 10.81 -25.72
C ASP A 209 4.89 10.27 -26.80
N ALA A 210 4.53 8.99 -26.70
CA ALA A 210 3.69 8.28 -27.66
C ALA A 210 2.27 8.08 -27.14
N GLY A 211 1.26 8.19 -28.02
CA GLY A 211 -0.13 7.93 -27.66
C GLY A 211 -0.36 6.47 -27.24
N VAL A 212 -1.04 6.23 -26.12
CA VAL A 212 -1.21 4.87 -25.55
C VAL A 212 -1.95 3.91 -26.48
N THR A 213 -2.81 4.43 -27.36
CA THR A 213 -3.53 3.65 -28.39
C THR A 213 -2.63 3.17 -29.53
N ALA A 214 -1.45 3.77 -29.71
CA ALA A 214 -0.46 3.38 -30.72
C ALA A 214 0.64 2.46 -30.16
N LEU A 215 0.65 2.22 -28.84
CA LEU A 215 1.62 1.35 -28.17
C LEU A 215 1.20 -0.12 -28.23
N ARG A 216 2.14 -0.99 -28.55
CA ARG A 216 1.99 -2.44 -28.37
C ARG A 216 3.11 -2.98 -27.50
N ILE A 217 2.74 -3.61 -26.37
CA ILE A 217 3.69 -4.30 -25.49
C ILE A 217 4.21 -5.55 -26.23
N GLU A 218 5.53 -5.74 -26.20
CA GLU A 218 6.21 -6.89 -26.79
C GLU A 218 6.71 -7.87 -25.73
N ALA A 219 7.25 -7.35 -24.62
CA ALA A 219 7.76 -8.15 -23.50
C ALA A 219 7.74 -7.32 -22.21
N VAL A 220 7.69 -8.03 -21.07
CA VAL A 220 7.94 -7.45 -19.75
C VAL A 220 9.13 -8.20 -19.16
N LEU A 221 10.25 -7.52 -18.97
CA LEU A 221 11.49 -8.08 -18.44
C LEU A 221 11.60 -7.69 -16.97
N ILE A 222 11.60 -8.65 -16.06
CA ILE A 222 11.75 -8.43 -14.63
C ILE A 222 13.18 -8.82 -14.24
N GLY A 223 13.92 -7.89 -13.63
CA GLY A 223 15.30 -8.10 -13.14
C GLY A 223 15.40 -8.35 -11.64
#